data_AF-A0A7V9JAU1-F1
#
_entry.id   AF-A0A7V9JAU1-F1
#
_cell.length_a   1.000
_cell.length_b   1.000
_cell.length_c   1.000
_cell.angle_alpha   90.00
_cell.angle_beta   90.00
_cell.angle_gamma   90.00
#
_symmetry.space_group_name_H-M   'P 1'
#
loop_
_entity.id
_entity.type
_entity.pdbx_description
1 polymer ?
#
loop_
_entity_poly.entity_id
_entity_poly.type
_entity_poly.pdbx_seq_one_letter_code
_entity_poly.pdbx_strand_id
1 'polypeptide(L)'
;KTAGRGTKGTSARYQVPFGFEGGQMPLHMRLPKLKGFKNKFRVEFQVVNLDKLSELFPDGGQVTPADLVAKGAVRDNAPVKILGGGEAAVALQVSAQAFSASAREKITAAGGSTTDI
;
A
#
# COMPACT_ATOMS: atom_id res chain seq x y z
N LYS A 1 13.02 -39.47 21.43
CA LYS A 1 12.58 -39.69 22.82
C LYS A 1 11.67 -38.57 23.37
N THR A 2 11.88 -37.29 23.07
CA THR A 2 11.05 -36.17 23.63
C THR A 2 10.46 -35.20 22.60
N ALA A 3 10.55 -35.51 21.29
CA ALA A 3 9.98 -34.72 20.20
C ALA A 3 10.28 -33.20 20.26
N GLY A 4 11.47 -32.80 20.74
CA GLY A 4 11.88 -31.40 20.83
C GLY A 4 11.27 -30.58 21.98
N ARG A 5 10.49 -31.20 22.88
CA ARG A 5 9.76 -30.49 23.96
C ARG A 5 10.50 -30.43 25.31
N GLY A 6 11.78 -30.78 25.34
CA GLY A 6 12.55 -30.89 26.59
C GLY A 6 12.13 -32.10 27.43
N THR A 7 12.36 -32.06 28.75
CA THR A 7 12.17 -33.23 29.64
C THR A 7 10.96 -33.11 30.58
N LYS A 8 10.80 -31.96 31.25
CA LYS A 8 9.75 -31.73 32.26
C LYS A 8 9.25 -30.27 32.18
N GLY A 9 8.14 -29.97 32.85
CA GLY A 9 7.55 -28.63 32.94
C GLY A 9 6.30 -28.44 32.08
N THR A 10 5.68 -27.25 32.18
CA THR A 10 4.43 -26.93 31.47
C THR A 10 4.61 -27.01 29.95
N SER A 11 5.74 -26.57 29.40
CA SER A 11 6.03 -26.65 27.95
C SER A 11 6.29 -28.08 27.45
N ALA A 12 6.66 -29.01 28.33
CA ALA A 12 6.86 -30.41 28.01
C ALA A 12 5.52 -31.18 27.96
N ARG A 13 4.56 -30.83 28.82
CA ARG A 13 3.24 -31.48 28.92
C ARG A 13 2.15 -30.75 28.12
N TYR A 14 2.24 -29.43 28.03
CA TYR A 14 1.23 -28.49 27.50
C TYR A 14 1.90 -27.29 26.81
N GLN A 15 1.16 -26.21 26.57
CA GLN A 15 1.63 -24.96 26.00
C GLN A 15 1.26 -23.80 26.91
N VAL A 16 2.12 -22.77 26.94
CA VAL A 16 1.87 -21.53 27.68
C VAL A 16 1.14 -20.55 26.75
N PRO A 17 0.07 -19.86 27.19
CA PRO A 17 -0.61 -18.87 26.37
C PRO A 17 0.32 -17.72 25.97
N PHE A 18 0.19 -17.23 24.73
CA PHE A 18 1.06 -16.16 24.19
C PHE A 18 1.02 -14.86 25.01
N GLY A 19 -0.13 -14.49 25.59
CA GLY A 19 -0.28 -13.28 26.38
C GLY A 19 0.23 -13.37 27.83
N PHE A 20 0.75 -14.53 28.26
CA PHE A 20 1.21 -14.75 29.62
C PHE A 20 2.71 -14.48 29.75
N GLU A 21 3.08 -13.46 30.54
CA GLU A 21 4.46 -13.01 30.73
C GLU A 21 5.06 -13.44 32.09
N GLY A 22 4.63 -14.58 32.64
CA GLY A 22 5.24 -15.12 33.87
C GLY A 22 4.76 -14.46 35.17
N GLY A 23 3.64 -13.74 35.15
CA GLY A 23 2.99 -13.17 36.33
C GLY A 23 3.06 -11.64 36.45
N GLN A 24 3.85 -10.98 35.61
CA GLN A 24 3.80 -9.51 35.47
C GLN A 24 2.57 -9.07 34.68
N MET A 25 2.19 -7.78 34.79
CA MET A 25 1.17 -7.21 33.90
C MET A 25 1.63 -7.29 32.44
N PRO A 26 0.86 -7.94 31.55
CA PRO A 26 1.24 -8.10 30.16
C PRO A 26 1.42 -6.77 29.41
N LEU A 27 2.28 -6.77 28.39
CA LEU A 27 2.62 -5.57 27.60
C LEU A 27 1.39 -4.90 26.99
N HIS A 28 0.45 -5.69 26.46
CA HIS A 28 -0.78 -5.20 25.84
C HIS A 28 -1.76 -4.53 26.83
N MET A 29 -1.53 -4.71 28.14
CA MET A 29 -2.28 -4.05 29.21
C MET A 29 -1.53 -2.86 29.81
N ARG A 30 -0.19 -2.88 29.76
CA ARG A 30 0.67 -1.79 30.28
C ARG A 30 0.69 -0.58 29.35
N LEU A 31 0.64 -0.80 28.04
CA LEU A 31 0.68 0.29 27.07
C LEU A 31 -0.72 0.91 26.88
N PRO A 32 -0.82 2.25 26.80
CA PRO A 32 -2.09 2.89 26.48
C PRO A 32 -2.55 2.51 25.07
N LYS A 33 -3.86 2.46 24.86
CA LYS A 33 -4.43 2.25 23.52
C LYS A 33 -4.03 3.39 22.59
N LEU A 34 -3.84 3.07 21.31
CA LEU A 34 -3.61 4.07 20.28
C LEU A 34 -4.78 5.08 20.28
N LYS A 35 -4.43 6.37 20.18
CA LYS A 35 -5.40 7.47 20.20
C LYS A 35 -6.21 7.52 18.90
N GLY A 36 -7.37 8.17 18.94
CA GLY A 36 -8.20 8.46 17.76
C GLY A 36 -9.23 7.39 17.42
N PHE A 37 -9.78 7.46 16.20
CA PHE A 37 -10.79 6.53 15.69
C PHE A 37 -10.52 6.18 14.23
N LYS A 38 -11.08 5.06 13.76
CA LYS A 38 -11.06 4.71 12.34
C LYS A 38 -12.28 5.34 11.66
N ASN A 39 -12.07 6.33 10.79
CA ASN A 39 -13.15 6.94 10.01
C ASN A 39 -13.70 5.93 8.99
N LYS A 40 -14.98 5.58 9.10
CA LYS A 40 -15.66 4.63 8.20
C LYS A 40 -15.83 5.17 6.77
N PHE A 41 -15.83 6.48 6.60
CA PHE A 41 -16.03 7.16 5.31
C PHE A 41 -14.71 7.59 4.66
N ARG A 42 -13.57 7.08 5.13
CA ARG A 42 -12.27 7.36 4.50
C ARG A 42 -12.25 6.75 3.10
N VAL A 43 -12.10 7.60 2.08
CA VAL A 43 -11.80 7.15 0.72
C VAL A 43 -10.32 6.80 0.65
N GLU A 44 -10.01 5.51 0.49
CA GLU A 44 -8.65 5.02 0.34
C GLU A 44 -8.31 4.90 -1.14
N PHE A 45 -7.29 5.64 -1.56
CA PHE A 45 -6.80 5.63 -2.94
C PHE A 45 -5.71 4.57 -3.11
N GLN A 46 -5.75 3.88 -4.23
CA GLN A 46 -4.64 3.09 -4.74
C GLN A 46 -3.62 4.01 -5.39
N VAL A 47 -2.35 3.86 -5.05
CA VAL A 47 -1.29 4.76 -5.50
C VAL A 47 -0.50 4.13 -6.64
N VAL A 48 -0.21 4.93 -7.67
CA VAL A 48 0.69 4.57 -8.78
C VAL A 48 1.72 5.67 -8.95
N ASN A 49 3.01 5.30 -8.99
CA ASN A 49 4.12 6.23 -9.20
C ASN A 49 4.48 6.33 -10.69
N LEU A 50 5.14 7.42 -11.07
CA LEU A 50 5.60 7.66 -12.44
C LEU A 50 6.62 6.60 -12.90
N ASP A 51 7.51 6.13 -12.02
CA ASP A 51 8.45 5.04 -12.35
C ASP A 51 7.71 3.81 -12.89
N LYS A 52 6.60 3.46 -12.22
CA LYS A 52 5.81 2.29 -12.61
C LYS A 52 5.06 2.51 -13.91
N LEU A 53 4.64 3.75 -14.19
CA LEU A 53 4.03 4.10 -15.47
C LEU A 53 5.05 4.02 -16.60
N SER A 54 6.29 4.49 -16.38
CA SER A 54 7.38 4.40 -17.35
C SER A 54 7.74 2.95 -17.69
N GLU A 55 7.74 2.04 -16.70
CA GLU A 55 7.94 0.60 -16.94
C GLU A 55 6.80 -0.05 -17.74
N LEU A 56 5.56 0.32 -17.42
CA LEU A 56 4.38 -0.33 -18.00
C LEU A 56 3.99 0.25 -19.37
N PHE A 57 4.36 1.49 -19.65
CA PHE A 57 4.04 2.21 -20.88
C PHE A 57 5.32 2.79 -21.51
N PRO A 58 6.24 1.94 -22.00
CA PRO A 58 7.51 2.38 -22.57
C PRO A 58 7.34 3.20 -23.87
N ASP A 59 6.27 2.95 -24.63
CA ASP A 59 5.94 3.69 -25.86
C ASP A 59 5.09 4.95 -25.59
N GLY A 60 4.72 5.19 -24.33
CA GLY A 60 3.82 6.27 -23.95
C GLY A 60 2.36 5.98 -24.31
N GLY A 61 1.55 7.04 -24.37
CA GLY A 61 0.15 6.98 -24.82
C GLY A 61 -0.86 7.23 -23.72
N GLN A 62 -2.09 6.77 -23.96
CA GLN A 62 -3.22 6.97 -23.06
C GLN A 62 -3.20 5.95 -21.92
N VAL A 63 -3.33 6.45 -20.69
CA VAL A 63 -3.37 5.64 -19.47
C VAL A 63 -4.71 5.89 -18.78
N THR A 64 -5.62 4.93 -18.90
CA THR A 64 -6.89 4.94 -18.15
C THR A 64 -6.82 4.01 -16.93
N PRO A 65 -7.74 4.13 -15.96
CA PRO A 65 -7.80 3.18 -14.85
C PRO A 65 -8.01 1.73 -15.32
N ALA A 66 -8.73 1.52 -16.43
CA ALA A 66 -8.93 0.19 -17.01
C ALA A 66 -7.60 -0.39 -17.53
N ASP A 67 -6.77 0.41 -18.18
CA ASP A 67 -5.45 -0.01 -18.66
C ASP A 67 -4.50 -0.34 -17.50
N LEU A 68 -4.59 0.43 -16.41
CA LEU A 68 -3.83 0.16 -15.18
C LEU A 68 -4.25 -1.16 -14.54
N VAL A 69 -5.54 -1.52 -14.58
CA VAL A 69 -6.02 -2.83 -14.12
C VAL A 69 -5.52 -3.94 -15.05
N ALA A 70 -5.63 -3.75 -16.38
CA ALA A 70 -5.19 -4.74 -17.36
C ALA A 70 -3.70 -5.07 -17.26
N LYS A 71 -2.86 -4.07 -16.94
CA LYS A 71 -1.42 -4.23 -16.71
C LYS A 71 -1.07 -4.62 -15.26
N GLY A 72 -2.05 -4.80 -14.39
CA GLY A 72 -1.85 -5.24 -13.01
C GLY A 72 -1.22 -4.19 -12.08
N ALA A 73 -1.27 -2.92 -12.44
CA ALA A 73 -0.78 -1.82 -11.59
C ALA A 73 -1.73 -1.50 -10.43
N VAL A 74 -3.04 -1.68 -10.63
CA VAL A 74 -4.08 -1.42 -9.63
C VAL A 74 -5.10 -2.54 -9.62
N ARG A 75 -5.79 -2.69 -8.49
CA ARG A 75 -6.99 -3.54 -8.39
C ARG A 75 -8.19 -2.85 -9.00
N ASP A 76 -9.16 -3.64 -9.43
CA ASP A 76 -10.46 -3.15 -9.87
C ASP A 76 -11.24 -2.49 -8.72
N ASN A 77 -12.23 -1.66 -9.06
CA ASN A 77 -13.21 -1.08 -8.14
C ASN A 77 -12.67 -0.22 -6.98
N ALA A 78 -11.47 0.37 -7.10
CA ALA A 78 -10.96 1.34 -6.14
C ALA A 78 -10.35 2.57 -6.81
N PRO A 79 -10.50 3.76 -6.21
CA PRO A 79 -10.05 5.01 -6.81
C PRO A 79 -8.52 5.07 -6.86
N VAL A 80 -7.98 5.66 -7.92
CA VAL A 80 -6.55 5.71 -8.21
C VAL A 80 -6.02 7.12 -8.02
N LYS A 81 -4.87 7.22 -7.34
CA LYS A 81 -4.11 8.46 -7.19
C LYS A 81 -2.72 8.30 -7.79
N ILE A 82 -2.32 9.23 -8.63
CA ILE A 82 -0.98 9.23 -9.24
C ILE A 82 -0.05 10.13 -8.44
N LEU A 83 1.14 9.61 -8.16
CA LEU A 83 2.17 10.24 -7.37
C LEU A 83 3.45 10.46 -8.19
N GLY A 84 4.14 11.56 -7.89
CA GLY A 84 5.35 11.99 -8.62
C GLY A 84 6.65 11.27 -8.24
N GLY A 85 6.58 10.04 -7.72
CA GLY A 85 7.78 9.22 -7.51
C GLY A 85 8.35 8.79 -8.85
N GLY A 86 9.58 9.18 -9.15
CA GLY A 86 10.22 8.89 -10.43
C GLY A 86 10.24 10.01 -11.46
N GLU A 87 10.66 9.67 -12.68
CA GLU A 87 10.65 10.55 -13.85
C GLU A 87 9.66 10.06 -14.92
N ALA A 88 8.95 11.00 -15.54
CA ALA A 88 8.11 10.72 -16.69
C ALA A 88 9.00 10.72 -17.94
N ALA A 89 9.46 9.54 -18.35
CA ALA A 89 10.36 9.40 -19.50
C ALA A 89 9.64 9.60 -20.85
N VAL A 90 8.31 9.44 -20.86
CA VAL A 90 7.49 9.47 -22.08
C VAL A 90 6.28 10.38 -21.88
N ALA A 91 5.80 10.99 -22.97
CA ALA A 91 4.55 11.73 -22.98
C ALA A 91 3.37 10.79 -22.71
N LEU A 92 2.73 10.96 -21.54
CA LEU A 92 1.59 10.15 -21.10
C LEU A 92 0.35 11.03 -20.99
N GLN A 93 -0.78 10.54 -21.51
CA GLN A 93 -2.10 11.15 -21.32
C GLN A 93 -2.84 10.36 -20.24
N VAL A 94 -2.81 10.84 -19.01
CA VAL A 94 -3.24 10.05 -17.86
C VAL A 94 -4.58 10.53 -17.31
N SER A 95 -5.53 9.61 -17.18
CA SER A 95 -6.84 9.84 -16.56
C SER A 95 -6.94 9.11 -15.22
N ALA A 96 -7.15 9.84 -14.12
CA ALA A 96 -7.29 9.27 -12.77
C ALA A 96 -8.12 10.17 -11.84
N GLN A 97 -8.57 9.65 -10.71
CA GLN A 97 -9.40 10.40 -9.74
C GLN A 97 -8.62 11.47 -8.98
N ALA A 98 -7.31 11.29 -8.79
CA ALA A 98 -6.47 12.26 -8.11
C ALA A 98 -5.02 12.22 -8.57
N PHE A 99 -4.34 13.37 -8.47
CA PHE A 99 -2.92 13.51 -8.77
C PHE A 99 -2.21 14.29 -7.66
N SER A 100 -0.93 14.00 -7.40
CA SER A 100 -0.08 14.90 -6.62
C SER A 100 0.37 16.10 -7.45
N ALA A 101 0.64 17.23 -6.81
CA ALA A 101 1.18 18.42 -7.48
C ALA A 101 2.46 18.09 -8.26
N SER A 102 3.38 17.36 -7.63
CA SER A 102 4.61 16.88 -8.25
C SER A 102 4.39 15.96 -9.46
N ALA A 103 3.31 15.17 -9.48
CA ALA A 103 2.98 14.33 -10.63
C ALA A 103 2.50 15.18 -11.80
N ARG A 104 1.62 16.15 -11.53
CA ARG A 104 1.11 17.07 -12.56
C ARG A 104 2.25 17.81 -13.24
N GLU A 105 3.16 18.39 -12.46
CA GLU A 105 4.32 19.13 -12.98
C GLU A 105 5.20 18.24 -13.86
N LYS A 106 5.59 17.06 -13.38
CA LYS A 106 6.46 16.13 -14.13
C LYS A 106 5.79 15.61 -15.41
N ILE A 107 4.50 15.29 -15.36
CA ILE A 107 3.75 14.86 -16.55
C ILE A 107 3.66 15.99 -17.58
N THR A 108 3.38 17.22 -17.15
CA THR A 108 3.37 18.38 -18.07
C THR A 108 4.75 18.69 -18.64
N ALA A 109 5.82 18.53 -17.84
CA ALA A 109 7.20 18.73 -18.30
C ALA A 109 7.61 17.69 -19.35
N ALA A 110 7.09 16.45 -19.25
CA ALA A 110 7.28 15.41 -20.26
C ALA A 110 6.37 15.58 -21.50
N GLY A 111 5.59 16.66 -21.60
CA GLY A 111 4.66 16.92 -22.70
C GLY A 111 3.38 16.08 -22.65
N GLY A 112 3.06 15.48 -21.50
CA GLY A 112 1.84 14.72 -21.26
C GLY A 112 0.66 15.58 -20.78
N SER A 113 -0.50 14.95 -20.62
CA SER A 113 -1.72 15.59 -20.10
C SER A 113 -2.28 14.83 -18.91
N THR A 114 -2.89 15.54 -17.96
CA THR A 114 -3.59 14.94 -16.80
C THR A 114 -5.06 15.31 -16.84
N THR A 115 -5.95 14.31 -16.77
CA THR A 115 -7.40 14.49 -16.70
C THR A 115 -7.93 13.92 -15.39
N ASP A 116 -8.58 14.78 -14.59
CA ASP A 116 -9.28 14.36 -13.38
C ASP A 116 -10.66 13.78 -13.78
N ILE A 117 -10.98 12.56 -13.30
CA ILE A 117 -12.24 11.82 -13.58
C ILE A 117 -13.00 11.44 -12.31
#